data_AF-A0A963FDL8-F1
#
_entry.id   AF-A0A963FDL8-F1
#
_cell.length_a   1.000
_cell.length_b   1.000
_cell.length_c   1.000
_cell.angle_alpha   90.00
_cell.angle_beta   90.00
_cell.angle_gamma   90.00
#
_symmetry.space_group_name_H-M   'P 1'
#
loop_
_entity.id
_entity.type
_entity.pdbx_description
1 polymer ?
#
loop_
_entity_poly.entity_id
_entity_poly.type
_entity_poly.pdbx_seq_one_letter_code
_entity_poly.pdbx_strand_id
1 'polypeptide(L)'
;MTDAAVIEDERLSDVMLAMDVVDTLRHRRLLVERELLSDQRDEKLIDRLREIYRSQGMEVTDEVLQAGVEALREERFSYRPPRKSLAVRLAQIYVQRGKWGLRGGIVLVGVLLIWLGYAFFVSGPAKQRLQEQVAALNSDISATTERIQALEQEANRIESALDGYTDGVPAEYLKVADTKLTGAKTAALQADALIDSANRLNQEANLNGGNFSERSARMGEKLQQQQALVNQLDQTLKQARALLSDIDSLKIFPAQLTQMKESVLASAREKEAAKLANQYFDSGMGALRGGQISQAEEALAGLRGLNSQLLQSYSLVVVSREGEQSGVWRVPDRNPNARNYYLIVEAIDGDGNPLSMTITNEEDGSRVQTQKWGLRVSERVYRRIAADKSDDGIIQGRRIGEKRRGYLKPEYLVETSGDAITRW
;
A
#
# COMPACT_ATOMS: atom_id res chain seq x y z
N MET A 1 51.90 6.43 91.42
CA MET A 1 51.66 5.06 91.93
C MET A 1 50.28 4.67 91.46
N THR A 2 50.19 4.25 90.20
CA THR A 2 48.96 4.27 89.40
C THR A 2 48.54 2.87 88.95
N ASP A 3 49.15 1.84 89.53
CA ASP A 3 48.87 0.42 89.26
C ASP A 3 48.33 -0.35 90.50
N ALA A 4 48.35 0.27 91.69
CA ALA A 4 47.85 -0.38 92.91
C ALA A 4 46.34 -0.17 93.14
N ALA A 5 45.78 0.94 92.65
CA ALA A 5 44.36 1.26 92.80
C ALA A 5 43.44 0.47 91.83
N VAL A 6 43.99 -0.02 90.71
CA VAL A 6 43.24 -0.77 89.69
C VAL A 6 43.07 -2.25 90.08
N ILE A 7 43.94 -2.79 90.95
CA ILE A 7 43.86 -4.18 91.43
C ILE A 7 42.87 -4.34 92.60
N GLU A 8 42.53 -3.28 93.33
CA GLU A 8 41.49 -3.31 94.37
C GLU A 8 40.07 -3.36 93.79
N ASP A 9 39.82 -2.74 92.63
CA ASP A 9 38.50 -2.65 92.01
C ASP A 9 38.07 -3.98 91.34
N GLU A 10 39.03 -4.72 90.76
CA GLU A 10 38.78 -6.04 90.16
C GLU A 10 38.41 -7.11 91.22
N ARG A 11 39.00 -7.02 92.42
CA ARG A 11 38.64 -7.90 93.55
C ARG A 11 37.27 -7.60 94.15
N LEU A 12 36.78 -6.36 94.04
CA LEU A 12 35.45 -5.99 94.54
C LEU A 12 34.33 -6.50 93.63
N SER A 13 34.55 -6.50 92.30
CA SER A 13 33.57 -6.97 91.31
C SER A 13 33.34 -8.48 91.36
N ASP A 14 34.41 -9.29 91.53
CA ASP A 14 34.28 -10.75 91.68
C ASP A 14 33.59 -11.16 92.99
N VAL A 15 33.80 -10.39 94.06
CA VAL A 15 33.10 -10.58 95.34
C VAL A 15 31.62 -10.20 95.21
N MET A 16 31.27 -9.15 94.47
CA MET A 16 29.87 -8.77 94.19
C MET A 16 29.14 -9.83 93.36
N LEU A 17 29.80 -10.41 92.34
CA LEU A 17 29.21 -11.45 91.50
C LEU A 17 29.02 -12.77 92.28
N ALA A 18 29.99 -13.13 93.13
CA ALA A 18 29.86 -14.28 94.03
C ALA A 18 28.74 -14.07 95.07
N MET A 19 28.52 -12.84 95.55
CA MET A 19 27.44 -12.50 96.47
C MET A 19 26.06 -12.61 95.82
N ASP A 20 25.89 -12.25 94.55
CA ASP A 20 24.62 -12.42 93.81
C ASP A 20 24.29 -13.90 93.54
N VAL A 21 25.32 -14.72 93.24
CA VAL A 21 25.17 -16.18 93.14
C VAL A 21 24.84 -16.82 94.49
N VAL A 22 25.39 -16.29 95.59
CA VAL A 22 25.06 -16.71 96.95
C VAL A 22 23.67 -16.26 97.37
N ASP A 23 23.22 -15.05 97.01
CA ASP A 23 21.87 -14.56 97.29
C ASP A 23 20.81 -15.33 96.49
N THR A 24 21.10 -15.70 95.24
CA THR A 24 20.22 -16.58 94.46
C THR A 24 20.16 -18.02 95.02
N LEU A 25 21.25 -18.55 95.59
CA LEU A 25 21.24 -19.85 96.28
C LEU A 25 20.59 -19.78 97.68
N ARG A 26 20.75 -18.67 98.41
CA ARG A 26 20.10 -18.40 99.70
C ARG A 26 18.59 -18.24 99.51
N HIS A 27 18.17 -17.54 98.45
CA HIS A 27 16.76 -17.36 98.13
C HIS A 27 16.12 -18.67 97.63
N ARG A 28 16.87 -19.54 96.94
CA ARG A 28 16.39 -20.87 96.54
C ARG A 28 16.26 -21.86 97.70
N ARG A 29 17.13 -21.80 98.73
CA ARG A 29 16.92 -22.62 99.95
C ARG A 29 15.75 -22.11 100.81
N LEU A 30 15.56 -20.80 100.91
CA LEU A 30 14.41 -20.21 101.62
C LEU A 30 13.06 -20.45 100.94
N LEU A 31 13.01 -20.65 99.62
CA LEU A 31 11.77 -21.00 98.90
C LEU A 31 11.43 -22.50 98.96
N VAL A 32 12.44 -23.37 99.06
CA VAL A 32 12.24 -24.83 99.13
C VAL A 32 11.83 -25.26 100.54
N GLU A 33 12.31 -24.62 101.61
CA GLU A 33 11.80 -24.85 102.98
C GLU A 33 10.41 -24.24 103.24
N ARG A 34 9.98 -23.25 102.45
CA ARG A 34 8.67 -22.58 102.61
C ARG A 34 7.50 -23.33 101.95
N GLU A 35 7.78 -24.30 101.08
CA GLU A 35 6.79 -25.08 100.32
C GLU A 35 6.84 -26.60 100.62
N LEU A 36 7.71 -27.07 101.55
CA LEU A 36 7.87 -28.50 101.90
C LEU A 36 7.18 -28.93 103.22
N LEU A 37 6.12 -28.21 103.62
CA LEU A 37 5.23 -28.61 104.71
C LEU A 37 3.76 -28.36 104.32
N SER A 38 3.36 -28.81 103.13
CA SER A 38 1.95 -28.80 102.68
C SER A 38 1.03 -29.41 103.73
N ASP A 39 1.47 -30.50 104.34
CA ASP A 39 0.64 -31.31 105.23
C ASP A 39 0.37 -30.60 106.57
N GLN A 40 1.32 -29.82 107.09
CA GLN A 40 1.13 -29.04 108.33
C GLN A 40 0.26 -27.79 108.13
N ARG A 41 0.12 -27.29 106.88
CA ARG A 41 -0.71 -26.12 106.59
C ARG A 41 -2.19 -26.50 106.48
N ASP A 42 -2.45 -27.69 105.97
CA ASP A 42 -3.80 -28.24 105.79
C ASP A 42 -4.40 -28.62 107.16
N GLU A 43 -3.62 -29.20 108.07
CA GLU A 43 -4.06 -29.42 109.46
C GLU A 43 -4.43 -28.10 110.17
N LYS A 44 -3.58 -27.07 110.05
CA LYS A 44 -3.88 -25.75 110.64
C LYS A 44 -5.09 -25.07 110.01
N LEU A 45 -5.36 -25.33 108.73
CA LEU A 45 -6.51 -24.79 108.03
C LEU A 45 -7.80 -25.51 108.47
N ILE A 46 -7.76 -26.84 108.61
CA ILE A 46 -8.85 -27.67 109.16
C ILE A 46 -9.15 -27.25 110.60
N ASP A 47 -8.14 -27.09 111.45
CA ASP A 47 -8.32 -26.64 112.84
C ASP A 47 -8.98 -25.26 112.93
N ARG A 48 -8.56 -24.32 112.08
CA ARG A 48 -9.14 -22.97 112.07
C ARG A 48 -10.56 -22.95 111.50
N LEU A 49 -10.85 -23.78 110.49
CA LEU A 49 -12.21 -23.97 109.99
C LEU A 49 -13.09 -24.61 111.07
N ARG A 50 -12.59 -25.63 111.79
CA ARG A 50 -13.28 -26.28 112.91
C ARG A 50 -13.64 -25.27 114.01
N GLU A 51 -12.73 -24.36 114.35
CA GLU A 51 -12.96 -23.29 115.32
C GLU A 51 -14.04 -22.29 114.87
N ILE A 52 -14.00 -21.87 113.60
CA ILE A 52 -14.98 -20.94 113.02
C ILE A 52 -16.39 -21.57 113.03
N TYR A 53 -16.54 -22.81 112.58
CA TYR A 53 -17.86 -23.47 112.55
C TYR A 53 -18.40 -23.78 113.95
N ARG A 54 -17.53 -24.16 114.90
CA ARG A 54 -17.91 -24.29 116.32
C ARG A 54 -18.41 -22.97 116.92
N SER A 55 -17.76 -21.85 116.60
CA SER A 55 -18.18 -20.52 117.09
C SER A 55 -19.56 -20.08 116.56
N GLN A 56 -20.05 -20.73 115.50
CA GLN A 56 -21.34 -20.45 114.85
C GLN A 56 -22.43 -21.46 115.23
N GLY A 57 -22.17 -22.36 116.21
CA GLY A 57 -23.14 -23.32 116.72
C GLY A 57 -23.48 -24.48 115.78
N MET A 58 -22.65 -24.74 114.75
CA MET A 58 -22.80 -25.86 113.82
C MET A 58 -21.66 -26.86 114.00
N GLU A 59 -21.96 -28.12 114.31
CA GLU A 59 -20.94 -29.18 114.35
C GLU A 59 -20.72 -29.76 112.95
N VAL A 60 -19.49 -29.66 112.46
CA VAL A 60 -19.05 -30.21 111.17
C VAL A 60 -18.07 -31.33 111.43
N THR A 61 -18.25 -32.48 110.75
CA THR A 61 -17.36 -33.64 110.87
C THR A 61 -16.04 -33.42 110.14
N ASP A 62 -14.95 -33.97 110.69
CA ASP A 62 -13.59 -33.77 110.17
C ASP A 62 -13.42 -34.24 108.70
N GLU A 63 -14.17 -35.26 108.28
CA GLU A 63 -14.19 -35.73 106.88
C GLU A 63 -14.67 -34.67 105.89
N VAL A 64 -15.65 -33.83 106.27
CA VAL A 64 -16.18 -32.78 105.37
C VAL A 64 -15.18 -31.64 105.23
N LEU A 65 -14.45 -31.32 106.30
CA LEU A 65 -13.39 -30.31 106.28
C LEU A 65 -12.21 -30.76 105.40
N GLN A 66 -11.83 -32.04 105.48
CA GLN A 66 -10.75 -32.59 104.67
C GLN A 66 -11.12 -32.68 103.18
N ALA A 67 -12.34 -33.12 102.86
CA ALA A 67 -12.84 -33.17 101.48
C ALA A 67 -12.92 -31.77 100.82
N GLY A 68 -13.21 -30.72 101.60
CA GLY A 68 -13.23 -29.34 101.11
C GLY A 68 -11.84 -28.80 100.74
N VAL A 69 -10.79 -29.20 101.46
CA VAL A 69 -9.41 -28.79 101.17
C VAL A 69 -8.84 -29.54 99.97
N GLU A 70 -9.25 -30.80 99.77
CA GLU A 70 -8.78 -31.62 98.64
C GLU A 70 -9.37 -31.18 97.30
N ALA A 71 -10.63 -30.72 97.28
CA ALA A 71 -11.27 -30.14 96.09
C ALA A 71 -10.58 -28.85 95.60
N LEU A 72 -10.00 -28.05 96.50
CA LEU A 72 -9.21 -26.86 96.16
C LEU A 72 -7.87 -27.19 95.47
N ARG A 73 -7.43 -28.45 95.51
CA ARG A 73 -6.18 -28.93 94.90
C ARG A 73 -6.35 -29.28 93.42
N GLU A 74 -7.49 -29.84 93.04
CA GLU A 74 -7.72 -30.38 91.69
C GLU A 74 -8.08 -29.32 90.62
N GLU A 75 -8.66 -28.18 91.00
CA GLU A 75 -9.08 -27.16 90.03
C GLU A 75 -7.94 -26.32 89.42
N ARG A 76 -6.69 -26.49 89.87
CA ARG A 76 -5.58 -25.58 89.52
C ARG A 76 -4.91 -25.83 88.15
N PHE A 77 -5.30 -26.84 87.38
CA PHE A 77 -4.63 -27.19 86.10
C PHE A 77 -5.55 -27.41 84.88
N SER A 78 -6.79 -26.91 84.86
CA SER A 78 -7.65 -27.03 83.67
C SER A 78 -7.60 -25.79 82.75
N TYR A 79 -7.11 -25.95 81.51
CA TYR A 79 -7.19 -24.92 80.48
C TYR A 79 -8.55 -25.00 79.77
N ARG A 80 -9.35 -23.92 79.84
CA ARG A 80 -10.62 -23.80 79.09
C ARG A 80 -10.38 -23.00 77.79
N PRO A 81 -10.44 -23.63 76.60
CA PRO A 81 -10.29 -22.88 75.36
C PRO A 81 -11.42 -21.86 75.19
N PRO A 82 -11.14 -20.70 74.55
CA PRO A 82 -12.15 -19.67 74.34
C PRO A 82 -13.28 -20.17 73.43
N ARG A 83 -14.51 -19.72 73.71
CA ARG A 83 -15.70 -20.09 72.93
C ARG A 83 -15.53 -19.69 71.45
N LYS A 84 -15.90 -20.57 70.53
CA LYS A 84 -15.84 -20.32 69.07
C LYS A 84 -16.72 -19.09 68.73
N SER A 85 -16.10 -17.94 68.49
CA SER A 85 -16.76 -16.70 68.08
C SER A 85 -16.21 -16.22 66.74
N LEU A 86 -16.91 -15.28 66.08
CA LEU A 86 -16.43 -14.67 64.83
C LEU A 86 -15.07 -13.97 65.03
N ALA A 87 -14.82 -13.38 66.20
CA ALA A 87 -13.53 -12.80 66.55
C ALA A 87 -12.42 -13.86 66.61
N VAL A 88 -12.69 -15.04 67.20
CA VAL A 88 -11.73 -16.15 67.25
C VAL A 88 -11.47 -16.74 65.85
N ARG A 89 -12.49 -16.81 64.98
CA ARG A 89 -12.34 -17.24 63.58
C ARG A 89 -11.49 -16.26 62.77
N LEU A 90 -11.73 -14.95 62.89
CA LEU A 90 -10.92 -13.93 62.23
C LEU A 90 -9.48 -13.94 62.76
N ALA A 91 -9.28 -14.12 64.06
CA ALA A 91 -7.96 -14.30 64.66
C ALA A 91 -7.23 -15.54 64.10
N GLN A 92 -7.92 -16.67 63.94
CA GLN A 92 -7.35 -17.87 63.31
C GLN A 92 -6.98 -17.65 61.83
N ILE A 93 -7.83 -16.95 61.07
CA ILE A 93 -7.54 -16.58 59.68
C ILE A 93 -6.30 -15.66 59.60
N TYR A 94 -6.19 -14.69 60.52
CA TYR A 94 -5.05 -13.79 60.62
C TYR A 94 -3.76 -14.49 61.05
N VAL A 95 -3.82 -15.46 61.95
CA VAL A 95 -2.65 -16.29 62.31
C VAL A 95 -2.20 -17.15 61.13
N GLN A 96 -3.14 -17.64 60.31
CA GLN A 96 -2.84 -18.36 59.07
C GLN A 96 -2.60 -17.45 57.85
N ARG A 97 -2.39 -16.13 58.04
CA ARG A 97 -2.27 -15.13 56.95
C ARG A 97 -1.23 -15.48 55.89
N GLY A 98 -0.14 -16.17 56.24
CA GLY A 98 0.87 -16.61 55.29
C GLY A 98 0.37 -17.64 54.27
N LYS A 99 -0.59 -18.50 54.65
CA LYS A 99 -1.15 -19.55 53.77
C LYS A 99 -2.28 -19.04 52.88
N TRP A 100 -3.11 -18.12 53.38
CA TRP A 100 -4.24 -17.56 52.65
C TRP A 100 -3.89 -16.29 51.86
N GLY A 101 -2.87 -15.53 52.28
CA GLY A 101 -2.35 -14.39 51.53
C GLY A 101 -1.77 -14.79 50.17
N LEU A 102 -1.04 -15.93 50.12
CA LEU A 102 -0.53 -16.48 48.86
C LEU A 102 -1.67 -16.93 47.93
N ARG A 103 -2.67 -17.64 48.46
CA ARG A 103 -3.84 -18.10 47.68
C ARG A 103 -4.71 -16.95 47.22
N GLY A 104 -4.95 -15.96 48.08
CA GLY A 104 -5.68 -14.74 47.75
C GLY A 104 -4.95 -13.90 46.70
N GLY A 105 -3.61 -13.82 46.78
CA GLY A 105 -2.77 -13.20 45.77
C GLY A 105 -2.87 -13.86 44.40
N ILE A 106 -2.86 -15.19 44.34
CA ILE A 106 -3.04 -15.94 43.07
C ILE A 106 -4.41 -15.66 42.44
N VAL A 107 -5.48 -15.63 43.23
CA VAL A 107 -6.83 -15.30 42.74
C VAL A 107 -6.89 -13.86 42.23
N LEU A 108 -6.30 -12.91 42.95
CA LEU A 108 -6.22 -11.49 42.53
C LEU A 108 -5.46 -11.33 41.22
N VAL A 109 -4.31 -12.00 41.08
CA VAL A 109 -3.53 -12.00 39.84
C VAL A 109 -4.33 -12.66 38.71
N GLY A 110 -5.04 -13.76 38.97
CA GLY A 110 -5.91 -14.41 37.98
C GLY A 110 -7.03 -13.49 37.47
N VAL A 111 -7.71 -12.78 38.38
CA VAL A 111 -8.74 -11.79 38.01
C VAL A 111 -8.14 -10.62 37.24
N LEU A 112 -6.97 -10.12 37.65
CA LEU A 112 -6.25 -9.05 36.95
C LEU A 112 -5.85 -9.48 35.52
N LEU A 113 -5.38 -10.71 35.35
CA LEU A 113 -5.03 -11.28 34.04
C LEU A 113 -6.25 -11.50 33.16
N ILE A 114 -7.38 -11.94 33.70
CA ILE A 114 -8.64 -12.05 32.96
C ILE A 114 -9.12 -10.67 32.54
N TRP A 115 -9.04 -9.67 33.42
CA TRP A 115 -9.42 -8.29 33.13
C TRP A 115 -8.50 -7.65 32.07
N LEU A 116 -7.18 -7.81 32.21
CA LEU A 116 -6.19 -7.39 31.20
C LEU A 116 -6.39 -8.13 29.88
N GLY A 117 -6.65 -9.43 29.93
CA GLY A 117 -6.95 -10.25 28.76
C GLY A 117 -8.19 -9.75 28.03
N TYR A 118 -9.28 -9.48 28.74
CA TYR A 118 -10.49 -8.89 28.16
C TYR A 118 -10.23 -7.48 27.60
N ALA A 119 -9.52 -6.64 28.35
CA ALA A 119 -9.18 -5.29 27.91
C ALA A 119 -8.32 -5.31 26.64
N PHE A 120 -7.33 -6.19 26.56
CA PHE A 120 -6.38 -6.27 25.44
C PHE A 120 -6.95 -7.02 24.23
N PHE A 121 -7.61 -8.17 24.42
CA PHE A 121 -8.11 -9.01 23.33
C PHE A 121 -9.52 -8.65 22.84
N VAL A 122 -10.36 -8.00 23.66
CA VAL A 122 -11.74 -7.64 23.26
C VAL A 122 -11.88 -6.13 23.06
N SER A 123 -11.50 -5.32 24.04
CA SER A 123 -11.72 -3.86 23.98
C SER A 123 -10.63 -3.09 23.22
N GLY A 124 -9.40 -3.59 23.21
CA GLY A 124 -8.25 -3.05 22.47
C GLY A 124 -8.47 -3.08 20.95
N PRO A 125 -8.74 -4.24 20.32
CA PRO A 125 -8.96 -4.31 18.88
C PRO A 125 -10.22 -3.56 18.44
N ALA A 126 -11.25 -3.48 19.28
CA ALA A 126 -12.45 -2.70 18.96
C ALA A 126 -12.15 -1.19 18.86
N LYS A 127 -11.30 -0.64 19.75
CA LYS A 127 -10.87 0.78 19.68
C LYS A 127 -9.91 1.05 18.52
N GLN A 128 -9.01 0.11 18.23
CA GLN A 128 -8.08 0.23 17.10
C GLN A 128 -8.82 0.23 15.77
N ARG A 129 -9.77 -0.69 15.53
CA ARG A 129 -10.60 -0.70 14.31
C ARG A 129 -11.40 0.58 14.14
N LEU A 130 -11.90 1.15 15.23
CA LEU A 130 -12.61 2.44 15.20
C LEU A 130 -11.67 3.57 14.77
N GLN A 131 -10.46 3.63 15.35
CA GLN A 131 -9.45 4.62 15.00
C GLN A 131 -8.97 4.45 13.55
N GLU A 132 -8.77 3.23 13.08
CA GLU A 132 -8.42 2.91 11.70
C GLU A 132 -9.53 3.37 10.74
N GLN A 133 -10.80 3.11 11.05
CA GLN A 133 -11.93 3.58 10.24
C GLN A 133 -12.03 5.11 10.21
N VAL A 134 -11.82 5.80 11.33
CA VAL A 134 -11.77 7.27 11.37
C VAL A 134 -10.57 7.80 10.60
N ALA A 135 -9.40 7.18 10.73
CA ALA A 135 -8.19 7.59 10.03
C ALA A 135 -8.31 7.40 8.51
N ALA A 136 -8.84 6.26 8.07
CA ALA A 136 -9.13 6.00 6.66
C ALA A 136 -10.12 7.02 6.10
N LEU A 137 -11.23 7.27 6.82
CA LEU A 137 -12.24 8.23 6.40
C LEU A 137 -11.69 9.67 6.33
N ASN A 138 -10.89 10.09 7.33
CA ASN A 138 -10.24 11.40 7.32
C ASN A 138 -9.22 11.53 6.19
N SER A 139 -8.49 10.45 5.88
CA SER A 139 -7.56 10.41 4.75
C SER A 139 -8.31 10.57 3.42
N ASP A 140 -9.41 9.83 3.23
CA ASP A 140 -10.20 9.91 2.02
C ASP A 140 -10.85 11.30 1.85
N ILE A 141 -11.39 11.88 2.93
CA ILE A 141 -11.92 13.25 2.93
C ILE A 141 -10.84 14.26 2.52
N SER A 142 -9.63 14.11 3.08
CA SER A 142 -8.51 15.01 2.76
C SER A 142 -8.11 14.89 1.29
N ALA A 143 -7.98 13.67 0.77
CA ALA A 143 -7.66 13.41 -0.64
C ALA A 143 -8.74 13.95 -1.59
N THR A 144 -10.02 13.78 -1.26
CA THR A 144 -11.13 14.33 -2.04
C THR A 144 -11.12 15.86 -2.01
N THR A 145 -10.79 16.48 -0.87
CA THR A 145 -10.69 17.94 -0.73
C THR A 145 -9.54 18.52 -1.57
N GLU A 146 -8.36 17.91 -1.51
CA GLU A 146 -7.22 18.30 -2.35
C GLU A 146 -7.56 18.19 -3.84
N ARG A 147 -8.27 17.12 -4.23
CA ARG A 147 -8.70 16.94 -5.61
C ARG A 147 -9.71 18.00 -6.06
N ILE A 148 -10.66 18.38 -5.20
CA ILE A 148 -11.59 19.48 -5.49
C ILE A 148 -10.83 20.78 -5.71
N GLN A 149 -9.88 21.13 -4.83
CA GLN A 149 -9.08 22.34 -4.97
C GLN A 149 -8.27 22.36 -6.27
N ALA A 150 -7.68 21.22 -6.65
CA ALA A 150 -6.94 21.11 -7.91
C ALA A 150 -7.85 21.32 -9.13
N LEU A 151 -9.05 20.71 -9.13
CA LEU A 151 -10.03 20.87 -10.21
C LEU A 151 -10.62 22.28 -10.25
N GLU A 152 -10.83 22.93 -9.11
CA GLU A 152 -11.27 24.32 -9.02
C GLU A 152 -10.22 25.29 -9.60
N GLN A 153 -8.93 25.08 -9.29
CA GLN A 153 -7.85 25.85 -9.92
C GLN A 153 -7.82 25.65 -11.44
N GLU A 154 -8.07 24.43 -11.91
CA GLU A 154 -8.15 24.13 -13.33
C GLU A 154 -9.36 24.79 -14.01
N ALA A 155 -10.52 24.75 -13.38
CA ALA A 155 -11.73 25.43 -13.84
C ALA A 155 -11.50 26.94 -14.00
N ASN A 156 -10.95 27.59 -12.97
CA ASN A 156 -10.62 29.02 -12.99
C ASN A 156 -9.61 29.37 -14.11
N ARG A 157 -8.61 28.51 -14.34
CA ARG A 157 -7.66 28.71 -15.45
C ARG A 157 -8.36 28.64 -16.80
N ILE A 158 -9.21 27.63 -16.99
CA ILE A 158 -10.00 27.48 -18.22
C ILE A 158 -10.85 28.73 -18.41
N GLU A 159 -11.62 29.14 -17.40
CA GLU A 159 -12.50 30.31 -17.46
C GLU A 159 -11.74 31.57 -17.86
N SER A 160 -10.61 31.86 -17.20
CA SER A 160 -9.78 33.02 -17.50
C SER A 160 -9.22 33.04 -18.92
N ALA A 161 -9.07 31.86 -19.54
CA ALA A 161 -8.57 31.72 -20.90
C ALA A 161 -9.67 31.77 -21.96
N LEU A 162 -10.97 31.65 -21.60
CA LEU A 162 -12.06 31.56 -22.59
C LEU A 162 -12.20 32.83 -23.43
N ASP A 163 -11.85 33.99 -22.87
CA ASP A 163 -11.92 35.26 -23.58
C ASP A 163 -10.73 35.43 -24.53
N GLY A 164 -11.01 35.76 -25.79
CA GLY A 164 -9.99 35.87 -26.84
C GLY A 164 -9.40 34.51 -27.27
N TYR A 165 -9.93 33.37 -26.81
CA TYR A 165 -9.35 32.06 -27.15
C TYR A 165 -9.38 31.76 -28.66
N THR A 166 -10.31 32.37 -29.39
CA THR A 166 -10.43 32.26 -30.85
C THR A 166 -9.51 33.23 -31.59
N ASP A 167 -8.75 34.07 -30.89
CA ASP A 167 -7.78 34.95 -31.51
C ASP A 167 -6.70 34.14 -32.25
N GLY A 168 -6.42 34.56 -33.47
CA GLY A 168 -5.48 33.87 -34.36
C GLY A 168 -6.07 32.65 -35.09
N VAL A 169 -7.34 32.29 -34.85
CA VAL A 169 -8.01 31.28 -35.69
C VAL A 169 -8.31 31.90 -37.06
N PRO A 170 -7.93 31.23 -38.17
CA PRO A 170 -8.25 31.72 -39.52
C PRO A 170 -9.77 31.88 -39.74
N ALA A 171 -10.17 32.90 -40.50
CA ALA A 171 -11.57 33.28 -40.69
C ALA A 171 -12.47 32.14 -41.17
N GLU A 172 -11.93 31.23 -41.98
CA GLU A 172 -12.64 30.04 -42.50
C GLU A 172 -13.07 29.06 -41.39
N TYR A 173 -12.37 29.04 -40.25
CA TYR A 173 -12.61 28.10 -39.15
C TYR A 173 -13.28 28.75 -37.94
N LEU A 174 -13.50 30.06 -37.94
CA LEU A 174 -14.05 30.80 -36.80
C LEU A 174 -15.41 30.23 -36.34
N LYS A 175 -16.31 29.91 -37.27
CA LYS A 175 -17.62 29.32 -36.92
C LYS A 175 -17.48 28.01 -36.13
N VAL A 176 -16.55 27.16 -36.53
CA VAL A 176 -16.27 25.89 -35.84
C VAL A 176 -15.64 26.15 -34.48
N ALA A 177 -14.69 27.07 -34.42
CA ALA A 177 -14.02 27.45 -33.18
C ALA A 177 -15.00 28.06 -32.17
N ASP A 178 -15.92 28.94 -32.60
CA ASP A 178 -16.97 29.53 -31.77
C ASP A 178 -17.94 28.48 -31.23
N THR A 179 -18.29 27.48 -32.05
CA THR A 179 -19.14 26.35 -31.62
C THR A 179 -18.45 25.55 -30.51
N LYS A 180 -17.16 25.24 -30.69
CA LYS A 180 -16.36 24.53 -29.68
C LYS A 180 -16.13 25.37 -28.42
N LEU A 181 -15.90 26.67 -28.58
CA LEU A 181 -15.75 27.62 -27.46
C LEU A 181 -17.05 27.72 -26.66
N THR A 182 -18.20 27.73 -27.31
CA THR A 182 -19.52 27.70 -26.64
C THR A 182 -19.70 26.41 -25.85
N GLY A 183 -19.27 25.27 -26.40
CA GLY A 183 -19.24 24.00 -25.68
C GLY A 183 -18.30 24.04 -24.46
N ALA A 184 -17.11 24.63 -24.59
CA ALA A 184 -16.17 24.79 -23.49
C ALA A 184 -16.71 25.71 -22.39
N LYS A 185 -17.35 26.83 -22.77
CA LYS A 185 -18.09 27.73 -21.85
C LYS A 185 -19.19 27.00 -21.10
N THR A 186 -19.94 26.15 -21.79
CA THR A 186 -21.02 25.35 -21.18
C THR A 186 -20.46 24.33 -20.19
N ALA A 187 -19.35 23.67 -20.54
CA ALA A 187 -18.66 22.74 -19.65
C ALA A 187 -18.06 23.47 -18.42
N ALA A 188 -17.50 24.67 -18.57
CA ALA A 188 -17.03 25.48 -17.44
C ALA A 188 -18.19 25.83 -16.48
N LEU A 189 -19.33 26.30 -17.01
CA LEU A 189 -20.52 26.56 -16.18
C LEU A 189 -21.04 25.31 -15.44
N GLN A 190 -20.97 24.13 -16.08
CA GLN A 190 -21.31 22.86 -15.44
C GLN A 190 -20.30 22.48 -14.36
N ALA A 191 -19.01 22.75 -14.58
CA ALA A 191 -17.96 22.52 -13.61
C ALA A 191 -18.17 23.37 -12.35
N ASP A 192 -18.50 24.66 -12.50
CA ASP A 192 -18.79 25.55 -11.37
C ASP A 192 -19.98 25.06 -10.55
N ALA A 193 -21.08 24.64 -11.21
CA ALA A 193 -22.23 24.08 -10.53
C ALA A 193 -21.90 22.79 -9.75
N LEU A 194 -21.00 21.96 -10.29
CA LEU A 194 -20.51 20.75 -9.63
C LEU A 194 -19.63 21.07 -8.42
N ILE A 195 -18.73 22.06 -8.53
CA ILE A 195 -17.92 22.57 -7.41
C ILE A 195 -18.82 23.07 -6.28
N ASP A 196 -19.84 23.89 -6.61
CA ASP A 196 -20.82 24.38 -5.64
C ASP A 196 -21.59 23.24 -4.96
N SER A 197 -21.94 22.19 -5.70
CA SER A 197 -22.61 21.02 -5.13
C SER A 197 -21.69 20.23 -4.19
N ALA A 198 -20.41 20.06 -4.55
CA ALA A 198 -19.42 19.39 -3.73
C ALA A 198 -19.13 20.16 -2.43
N ASN A 199 -19.03 21.49 -2.52
CA ASN A 199 -18.82 22.37 -1.38
C ASN A 199 -20.02 22.37 -0.41
N ARG A 200 -21.25 22.34 -0.93
CA ARG A 200 -22.47 22.23 -0.10
C ARG A 200 -22.54 20.91 0.67
N LEU A 201 -22.24 19.78 0.01
CA LEU A 201 -22.21 18.47 0.67
C LEU A 201 -21.19 18.41 1.81
N ASN A 202 -20.04 19.08 1.65
CA ASN A 202 -19.03 19.21 2.70
C ASN A 202 -19.56 20.00 3.91
N GLN A 203 -20.28 21.10 3.69
CA GLN A 203 -20.87 21.90 4.77
C GLN A 203 -21.98 21.13 5.52
N GLU A 204 -22.80 20.35 4.82
CA GLU A 204 -23.88 19.56 5.41
C GLU A 204 -23.38 18.32 6.20
N ALA A 205 -22.13 17.90 6.01
CA ALA A 205 -21.55 16.78 6.75
C ALA A 205 -21.38 17.06 8.26
N ASN A 206 -21.47 18.34 8.67
CA ASN A 206 -21.31 18.79 10.06
C ASN A 206 -22.60 18.77 10.92
N LEU A 207 -23.73 18.24 10.45
CA LEU A 207 -25.02 18.32 11.16
C LEU A 207 -25.43 17.01 11.88
N ASN A 208 -25.18 17.01 13.20
CA ASN A 208 -25.70 16.27 14.35
C ASN A 208 -26.60 15.00 14.22
N GLY A 209 -26.30 14.02 15.10
CA GLY A 209 -27.23 13.00 15.61
C GLY A 209 -26.87 11.54 15.27
N GLY A 210 -27.02 10.61 16.22
CA GLY A 210 -26.80 9.16 16.03
C GLY A 210 -25.56 8.58 16.73
N ASN A 211 -25.48 7.25 16.81
CA ASN A 211 -24.29 6.53 17.29
C ASN A 211 -23.15 6.59 16.24
N PHE A 212 -21.91 6.23 16.62
CA PHE A 212 -20.75 6.34 15.71
C PHE A 212 -20.98 5.60 14.38
N SER A 213 -21.56 4.40 14.43
CA SER A 213 -21.80 3.54 13.25
C SER A 213 -22.70 4.22 12.22
N GLU A 214 -23.79 4.85 12.69
CA GLU A 214 -24.71 5.61 11.83
C GLU A 214 -24.03 6.83 11.22
N ARG A 215 -23.19 7.54 11.99
CA ARG A 215 -22.44 8.69 11.49
C ARG A 215 -21.41 8.29 10.45
N SER A 216 -20.64 7.22 10.68
CA SER A 216 -19.66 6.72 9.73
C SER A 216 -20.32 6.21 8.44
N ALA A 217 -21.50 5.58 8.54
CA ALA A 217 -22.24 5.14 7.37
C ALA A 217 -22.73 6.32 6.51
N ARG A 218 -23.34 7.33 7.14
CA ARG A 218 -23.78 8.56 6.44
C ARG A 218 -22.60 9.34 5.85
N MET A 219 -21.49 9.41 6.59
CA MET A 219 -20.27 10.06 6.09
C MET A 219 -19.68 9.30 4.90
N GLY A 220 -19.65 7.97 4.95
CA GLY A 220 -19.24 7.14 3.82
C GLY A 220 -20.13 7.31 2.59
N GLU A 221 -21.45 7.37 2.78
CA GLU A 221 -22.40 7.65 1.69
C GLU A 221 -22.18 9.04 1.07
N LYS A 222 -22.03 10.07 1.90
CA LYS A 222 -21.73 11.44 1.44
C LYS A 222 -20.40 11.52 0.70
N LEU A 223 -19.36 10.85 1.21
CA LEU A 223 -18.06 10.79 0.55
C LEU A 223 -18.16 10.09 -0.82
N GLN A 224 -18.96 9.03 -0.93
CA GLN A 224 -19.23 8.38 -2.23
C GLN A 224 -19.96 9.33 -3.19
N GLN A 225 -20.98 10.05 -2.72
CA GLN A 225 -21.68 11.06 -3.52
C GLN A 225 -20.73 12.18 -3.96
N GLN A 226 -19.87 12.66 -3.07
CA GLN A 226 -18.85 13.66 -3.37
C GLN A 226 -17.83 13.14 -4.39
N GLN A 227 -17.37 11.90 -4.26
CA GLN A 227 -16.44 11.30 -5.22
C GLN A 227 -17.08 11.15 -6.61
N ALA A 228 -18.37 10.85 -6.68
CA ALA A 228 -19.11 10.80 -7.95
C ALA A 228 -19.16 12.20 -8.61
N LEU A 229 -19.45 13.25 -7.85
CA LEU A 229 -19.42 14.63 -8.35
C LEU A 229 -18.02 15.06 -8.80
N VAL A 230 -16.99 14.70 -8.04
CA VAL A 230 -15.58 14.98 -8.40
C VAL A 230 -15.18 14.26 -9.68
N ASN A 231 -15.60 13.01 -9.86
CA ASN A 231 -15.36 12.27 -11.09
C ASN A 231 -16.11 12.91 -12.28
N GLN A 232 -17.34 13.37 -12.07
CA GLN A 232 -18.09 14.09 -13.10
C GLN A 232 -17.43 15.42 -13.46
N LEU A 233 -16.98 16.19 -12.46
CA LEU A 233 -16.23 17.44 -12.63
C LEU A 233 -14.95 17.24 -13.46
N ASP A 234 -14.16 16.21 -13.11
CA ASP A 234 -12.96 15.82 -13.86
C ASP A 234 -13.27 15.51 -15.34
N GLN A 235 -14.36 14.80 -15.62
CA GLN A 235 -14.79 14.52 -17.00
C GLN A 235 -15.23 15.78 -17.74
N THR A 236 -16.00 16.66 -17.08
CA THR A 236 -16.44 17.93 -17.66
C THR A 236 -15.26 18.84 -18.00
N LEU A 237 -14.27 18.95 -17.10
CA LEU A 237 -13.06 19.74 -17.35
C LEU A 237 -12.18 19.12 -18.45
N LYS A 238 -12.09 17.79 -18.53
CA LYS A 238 -11.45 17.10 -19.65
C LYS A 238 -12.13 17.40 -20.98
N GLN A 239 -13.46 17.39 -21.01
CA GLN A 239 -14.23 17.75 -22.20
C GLN A 239 -13.98 19.22 -22.60
N ALA A 240 -13.98 20.15 -21.65
CA ALA A 240 -13.66 21.55 -21.91
C ALA A 240 -12.25 21.69 -22.49
N ARG A 241 -11.25 21.04 -21.89
CA ARG A 241 -9.87 21.03 -22.39
C ARG A 241 -9.78 20.46 -23.81
N ALA A 242 -10.49 19.37 -24.10
CA ALA A 242 -10.47 18.78 -25.44
C ALA A 242 -11.03 19.74 -26.49
N LEU A 243 -12.13 20.45 -26.17
CA LEU A 243 -12.71 21.47 -27.04
C LEU A 243 -11.76 22.66 -27.27
N LEU A 244 -11.04 23.10 -26.24
CA LEU A 244 -10.03 24.14 -26.37
C LEU A 244 -8.82 23.68 -27.20
N SER A 245 -8.34 22.46 -26.96
CA SER A 245 -7.27 21.84 -27.74
C SER A 245 -7.64 21.73 -29.22
N ASP A 246 -8.90 21.44 -29.54
CA ASP A 246 -9.37 21.43 -30.91
C ASP A 246 -9.27 22.82 -31.57
N ILE A 247 -9.56 23.90 -30.82
CA ILE A 247 -9.41 25.28 -31.31
C ILE A 247 -7.93 25.59 -31.58
N ASP A 248 -7.01 25.14 -30.71
CA ASP A 248 -5.57 25.32 -30.95
C ASP A 248 -5.10 24.56 -32.19
N SER A 249 -5.62 23.36 -32.42
CA SER A 249 -5.38 22.62 -33.66
C SER A 249 -5.87 23.38 -34.89
N LEU A 250 -7.01 24.09 -34.82
CA LEU A 250 -7.49 24.96 -35.91
C LEU A 250 -6.55 26.15 -36.19
N LYS A 251 -5.78 26.63 -35.21
CA LYS A 251 -4.77 27.69 -35.39
C LYS A 251 -3.53 27.16 -36.12
N ILE A 252 -3.11 25.94 -35.78
CA ILE A 252 -1.78 25.42 -36.14
C ILE A 252 -1.81 24.54 -37.39
N PHE A 253 -2.79 23.64 -37.50
CA PHE A 253 -2.80 22.60 -38.53
C PHE A 253 -2.88 23.13 -39.97
N PRO A 254 -3.61 24.21 -40.31
CA PRO A 254 -3.63 24.73 -41.68
C PRO A 254 -2.23 25.07 -42.21
N ALA A 255 -1.40 25.70 -41.39
CA ALA A 255 -0.03 26.04 -41.75
C ALA A 255 0.84 24.78 -41.89
N GLN A 256 0.71 23.81 -40.99
CA GLN A 256 1.45 22.54 -41.05
C GLN A 256 1.07 21.70 -42.28
N LEU A 257 -0.21 21.63 -42.63
CA LEU A 257 -0.69 20.94 -43.84
C LEU A 257 -0.11 21.60 -45.10
N THR A 258 -0.15 22.93 -45.17
CA THR A 258 0.42 23.69 -46.30
C THR A 258 1.92 23.44 -46.44
N GLN A 259 2.67 23.62 -45.35
CA GLN A 259 4.12 23.42 -45.34
C GLN A 259 4.51 21.99 -45.71
N MET A 260 3.79 20.99 -45.18
CA MET A 260 4.10 19.59 -45.48
C MET A 260 3.76 19.24 -46.93
N LYS A 261 2.63 19.73 -47.45
CA LYS A 261 2.29 19.58 -48.88
C LYS A 261 3.39 20.16 -49.77
N GLU A 262 3.84 21.38 -49.48
CA GLU A 262 4.90 22.04 -50.25
C GLU A 262 6.21 21.23 -50.21
N SER A 263 6.57 20.70 -49.03
CA SER A 263 7.74 19.83 -48.86
C SER A 263 7.67 18.56 -49.71
N VAL A 264 6.49 17.92 -49.76
CA VAL A 264 6.21 16.75 -50.59
C VAL A 264 6.31 17.10 -52.07
N LEU A 265 5.69 18.20 -52.51
CA LEU A 265 5.69 18.63 -53.91
C LEU A 265 7.08 19.03 -54.41
N ALA A 266 7.91 19.65 -53.56
CA ALA A 266 9.30 20.00 -53.90
C ALA A 266 10.17 18.75 -54.14
N SER A 267 9.90 17.69 -53.38
CA SER A 267 10.64 16.42 -53.47
C SER A 267 10.11 15.50 -54.58
N ALA A 268 8.81 15.59 -54.91
CA ALA A 268 8.17 14.71 -55.88
C ALA A 268 8.79 14.82 -57.29
N ARG A 269 8.96 13.67 -57.95
CA ARG A 269 9.42 13.53 -59.34
C ARG A 269 8.41 12.80 -60.23
N GLU A 270 7.28 12.36 -59.66
CA GLU A 270 6.20 11.68 -60.37
C GLU A 270 4.83 12.25 -60.06
N LYS A 271 3.89 12.09 -61.00
CA LYS A 271 2.52 12.65 -60.90
C LYS A 271 1.72 12.02 -59.76
N GLU A 272 1.93 10.73 -59.48
CA GLU A 272 1.16 10.02 -58.45
C GLU A 272 1.47 10.55 -57.05
N ALA A 273 2.74 10.84 -56.74
CA ALA A 273 3.13 11.46 -55.48
C ALA A 273 2.47 12.83 -55.28
N ALA A 274 2.46 13.67 -56.33
CA ALA A 274 1.80 14.98 -56.27
C ALA A 274 0.27 14.85 -56.09
N LYS A 275 -0.35 13.86 -56.73
CA LYS A 275 -1.78 13.55 -56.58
C LYS A 275 -2.11 13.14 -55.14
N LEU A 276 -1.35 12.22 -54.55
CA LEU A 276 -1.52 11.80 -53.16
C LEU A 276 -1.34 12.97 -52.19
N ALA A 277 -0.34 13.83 -52.42
CA ALA A 277 -0.13 15.03 -51.61
C ALA A 277 -1.35 15.97 -51.62
N ASN A 278 -1.92 16.21 -52.80
CA ASN A 278 -3.15 17.00 -52.92
C ASN A 278 -4.33 16.32 -52.21
N GLN A 279 -4.50 15.01 -52.36
CA GLN A 279 -5.58 14.27 -51.70
C GLN A 279 -5.51 14.36 -50.17
N TYR A 280 -4.33 14.13 -49.58
CA TYR A 280 -4.18 14.28 -48.13
C TYR A 280 -4.41 15.72 -47.69
N PHE A 281 -3.87 16.71 -48.41
CA PHE A 281 -4.08 18.11 -48.09
C PHE A 281 -5.56 18.51 -48.15
N ASP A 282 -6.26 18.16 -49.23
CA ASP A 282 -7.67 18.51 -49.43
C ASP A 282 -8.56 17.83 -48.37
N SER A 283 -8.24 16.57 -48.03
CA SER A 283 -8.88 15.84 -46.93
C SER A 283 -8.67 16.55 -45.60
N GLY A 284 -7.42 16.93 -45.27
CA GLY A 284 -7.10 17.61 -44.02
C GLY A 284 -7.76 18.99 -43.89
N MET A 285 -7.69 19.81 -44.94
CA MET A 285 -8.34 21.12 -44.97
C MET A 285 -9.86 21.01 -44.90
N GLY A 286 -10.44 20.01 -45.57
CA GLY A 286 -11.87 19.67 -45.49
C GLY A 286 -12.29 19.24 -44.08
N ALA A 287 -11.48 18.42 -43.42
CA ALA A 287 -11.72 17.98 -42.04
C ALA A 287 -11.66 19.16 -41.04
N LEU A 288 -10.71 20.09 -41.19
CA LEU A 288 -10.64 21.29 -40.36
C LEU A 288 -11.88 22.17 -40.51
N ARG A 289 -12.36 22.37 -41.76
CA ARG A 289 -13.65 23.06 -42.02
C ARG A 289 -14.84 22.37 -41.37
N GLY A 290 -14.81 21.04 -41.26
CA GLY A 290 -15.82 20.24 -40.60
C GLY A 290 -15.67 20.14 -39.08
N GLY A 291 -14.59 20.69 -38.50
CA GLY A 291 -14.25 20.54 -37.08
C GLY A 291 -13.82 19.13 -36.66
N GLN A 292 -13.41 18.31 -37.62
CA GLN A 292 -12.99 16.91 -37.48
C GLN A 292 -11.47 16.82 -37.29
N ILE A 293 -10.98 17.24 -36.11
CA ILE A 293 -9.54 17.39 -35.84
C ILE A 293 -8.77 16.08 -36.02
N SER A 294 -9.31 14.94 -35.57
CA SER A 294 -8.65 13.63 -35.74
C SER A 294 -8.44 13.24 -37.21
N GLN A 295 -9.36 13.59 -38.12
CA GLN A 295 -9.20 13.33 -39.55
C GLN A 295 -8.15 14.27 -40.17
N ALA A 296 -8.07 15.52 -39.70
CA ALA A 296 -7.02 16.44 -40.12
C ALA A 296 -5.62 15.98 -39.67
N GLU A 297 -5.52 15.42 -38.47
CA GLU A 297 -4.29 14.81 -37.95
C GLU A 297 -3.86 13.60 -38.80
N GLU A 298 -4.79 12.71 -39.15
CA GLU A 298 -4.54 11.56 -40.02
C GLU A 298 -4.03 12.01 -41.40
N ALA A 299 -4.66 13.03 -41.98
CA ALA A 299 -4.21 13.62 -43.25
C ALA A 299 -2.78 14.18 -43.16
N LEU A 300 -2.44 14.89 -42.08
CA LEU A 300 -1.09 15.41 -41.85
C LEU A 300 -0.08 14.28 -41.64
N ALA A 301 -0.44 13.22 -40.91
CA ALA A 301 0.38 12.02 -40.76
C ALA A 301 0.61 11.34 -42.12
N GLY A 302 -0.42 11.27 -42.98
CA GLY A 302 -0.32 10.78 -44.36
C GLY A 302 0.68 11.58 -45.19
N LEU A 303 0.63 12.92 -45.14
CA LEU A 303 1.60 13.79 -45.79
C LEU A 303 3.04 13.57 -45.27
N ARG A 304 3.21 13.44 -43.96
CA ARG A 304 4.53 13.16 -43.34
C ARG A 304 5.08 11.81 -43.79
N GLY A 305 4.25 10.77 -43.80
CA GLY A 305 4.61 9.44 -44.30
C GLY A 305 5.00 9.45 -45.78
N LEU A 306 4.21 10.15 -46.59
CA LEU A 306 4.50 10.35 -48.02
C LEU A 306 5.84 11.07 -48.23
N ASN A 307 6.11 12.14 -47.48
CA ASN A 307 7.39 12.85 -47.55
C ASN A 307 8.56 11.94 -47.17
N SER A 308 8.43 11.18 -46.08
CA SER A 308 9.44 10.22 -45.64
C SER A 308 9.75 9.18 -46.72
N GLN A 309 8.72 8.65 -47.39
CA GLN A 309 8.88 7.68 -48.47
C GLN A 309 9.57 8.29 -49.70
N LEU A 310 9.26 9.55 -50.05
CA LEU A 310 9.90 10.24 -51.17
C LEU A 310 11.37 10.56 -50.88
N LEU A 311 11.71 10.93 -49.65
CA LEU A 311 13.09 11.24 -49.27
C LEU A 311 13.97 9.99 -49.10
N GLN A 312 13.35 8.82 -48.93
CA GLN A 312 14.07 7.56 -48.83
C GLN A 312 14.75 7.21 -50.16
N SER A 313 16.04 6.88 -50.07
CA SER A 313 16.84 6.38 -51.19
C SER A 313 17.67 5.17 -50.81
N TYR A 314 17.68 4.14 -51.64
CA TYR A 314 18.45 2.92 -51.44
C TYR A 314 18.68 2.17 -52.75
N SER A 315 19.73 1.34 -52.78
CA SER A 315 19.94 0.36 -53.84
C SER A 315 19.38 -0.99 -53.40
N LEU A 316 18.67 -1.69 -54.30
CA LEU A 316 18.29 -3.08 -54.08
C LEU A 316 19.39 -3.98 -54.62
N VAL A 317 19.97 -4.79 -53.74
CA VAL A 317 21.05 -5.70 -54.09
C VAL A 317 20.70 -7.14 -53.73
N VAL A 318 21.15 -8.08 -54.54
CA VAL A 318 21.07 -9.51 -54.24
C VAL A 318 22.07 -9.85 -53.14
N VAL A 319 21.61 -10.60 -52.14
CA VAL A 319 22.43 -11.10 -51.04
C VAL A 319 23.41 -12.14 -51.58
N SER A 320 24.70 -12.00 -51.30
CA SER A 320 25.77 -12.91 -51.77
C SER A 320 26.79 -13.24 -50.68
N ARG A 321 26.36 -13.28 -49.43
CA ARG A 321 27.21 -13.63 -48.29
C ARG A 321 27.43 -15.14 -48.23
N GLU A 322 28.56 -15.57 -47.68
CA GLU A 322 28.85 -16.98 -47.48
C GLU A 322 27.81 -17.62 -46.54
N GLY A 323 27.36 -18.83 -46.87
CA GLY A 323 26.32 -19.54 -46.11
C GLY A 323 24.88 -19.03 -46.30
N GLU A 324 24.66 -17.94 -47.05
CA GLU A 324 23.32 -17.41 -47.30
C GLU A 324 22.81 -17.75 -48.71
N GLN A 325 21.50 -18.05 -48.78
CA GLN A 325 20.79 -18.26 -50.05
C GLN A 325 20.60 -16.91 -50.78
N SER A 326 20.94 -16.87 -52.07
CA SER A 326 20.74 -15.70 -52.94
C SER A 326 19.45 -15.76 -53.73
N GLY A 327 18.80 -16.92 -53.76
CA GLY A 327 17.54 -17.13 -54.43
C GLY A 327 16.90 -18.44 -54.02
N VAL A 328 15.58 -18.48 -54.10
CA VAL A 328 14.75 -19.64 -53.83
C VAL A 328 13.63 -19.72 -54.88
N TRP A 329 13.00 -20.88 -55.00
CA TRP A 329 11.79 -21.02 -55.80
C TRP A 329 10.70 -21.69 -54.96
N ARG A 330 9.45 -21.31 -55.23
CA ARG A 330 8.26 -21.85 -54.59
C ARG A 330 7.32 -22.42 -55.65
N VAL A 331 6.54 -23.41 -55.26
CA VAL A 331 5.43 -23.95 -56.05
C VAL A 331 4.15 -23.39 -55.45
N PRO A 332 3.43 -22.49 -56.12
CA PRO A 332 2.23 -21.89 -55.56
C PRO A 332 1.11 -22.93 -55.42
N ASP A 333 0.40 -22.92 -54.29
CA ASP A 333 -0.69 -23.87 -53.99
C ASP A 333 -1.78 -23.91 -55.07
N ARG A 334 -2.08 -22.75 -55.66
CA ARG A 334 -3.10 -22.58 -56.69
C ARG A 334 -2.68 -23.16 -58.05
N ASN A 335 -1.38 -23.32 -58.29
CA ASN A 335 -0.87 -23.90 -59.53
C ASN A 335 0.38 -24.76 -59.26
N PRO A 336 0.18 -26.04 -58.92
CA PRO A 336 1.28 -26.96 -58.61
C PRO A 336 2.26 -27.21 -59.77
N ASN A 337 1.88 -26.86 -61.00
CA ASN A 337 2.71 -27.01 -62.19
C ASN A 337 3.56 -25.76 -62.47
N ALA A 338 3.36 -24.66 -61.73
CA ALA A 338 4.14 -23.44 -61.86
C ALA A 338 5.29 -23.40 -60.84
N ARG A 339 6.32 -22.59 -61.16
CA ARG A 339 7.38 -22.21 -60.22
C ARG A 339 7.48 -20.70 -60.18
N ASN A 340 7.37 -20.14 -58.98
CA ASN A 340 7.70 -18.76 -58.72
C ASN A 340 9.15 -18.67 -58.28
N TYR A 341 9.92 -17.80 -58.90
CA TYR A 341 11.34 -17.63 -58.64
C TYR A 341 11.58 -16.33 -57.88
N TYR A 342 12.41 -16.40 -56.84
CA TYR A 342 12.70 -15.29 -55.94
C TYR A 342 14.21 -15.10 -55.80
N LEU A 343 14.66 -13.85 -55.83
CA LEU A 343 16.01 -13.48 -55.41
C LEU A 343 15.95 -12.91 -54.00
N ILE A 344 16.84 -13.36 -53.12
CA ILE A 344 16.94 -12.80 -51.77
C ILE A 344 17.71 -11.48 -51.87
N VAL A 345 17.05 -10.40 -51.47
CA VAL A 345 17.53 -9.03 -51.66
C VAL A 345 17.54 -8.27 -50.34
N GLU A 346 18.39 -7.26 -50.28
CA GLU A 346 18.45 -6.28 -49.20
C GLU A 346 18.44 -4.86 -49.78
N ALA A 347 17.81 -3.91 -49.09
CA ALA A 347 17.92 -2.49 -49.40
C ALA A 347 19.14 -1.93 -48.69
N ILE A 348 20.04 -1.30 -49.45
CA ILE A 348 21.28 -0.71 -48.95
C ILE A 348 21.20 0.81 -49.11
N ASP A 349 21.47 1.55 -48.03
CA ASP A 349 21.52 3.02 -48.06
C ASP A 349 22.79 3.58 -48.75
N GLY A 350 22.96 4.90 -48.71
CA GLY A 350 24.12 5.57 -49.30
C GLY A 350 25.45 5.26 -48.61
N ASP A 351 25.40 4.81 -47.35
CA ASP A 351 26.58 4.49 -46.53
C ASP A 351 26.95 3.00 -46.61
N GLY A 352 26.14 2.19 -47.30
CA GLY A 352 26.36 0.76 -47.45
C GLY A 352 25.68 -0.10 -46.38
N ASN A 353 24.82 0.49 -45.54
CA ASN A 353 24.14 -0.24 -44.47
C ASN A 353 22.78 -0.82 -44.93
N PRO A 354 22.41 -2.02 -44.47
CA PRO A 354 21.11 -2.61 -44.76
C PRO A 354 19.99 -1.90 -44.00
N LEU A 355 18.92 -1.57 -44.72
CA LEU A 355 17.72 -0.92 -44.19
C LEU A 355 16.65 -1.96 -43.83
N SER A 356 15.97 -1.73 -42.69
CA SER A 356 14.76 -2.48 -42.36
C SER A 356 13.57 -1.93 -43.15
N MET A 357 12.94 -2.79 -43.94
CA MET A 357 11.82 -2.44 -44.81
C MET A 357 10.57 -3.20 -44.40
N THR A 358 9.42 -2.53 -44.48
CA THR A 358 8.12 -3.19 -44.31
C THR A 358 7.72 -3.83 -45.64
N ILE A 359 7.75 -5.16 -45.69
CA ILE A 359 7.46 -5.94 -46.89
C ILE A 359 6.16 -6.72 -46.69
N THR A 360 5.27 -6.65 -47.68
CA THR A 360 4.05 -7.48 -47.73
C THR A 360 4.39 -8.80 -48.40
N ASN A 361 4.09 -9.91 -47.73
CA ASN A 361 4.25 -11.25 -48.29
C ASN A 361 3.08 -11.56 -49.24
N GLU A 362 3.38 -11.96 -50.48
CA GLU A 362 2.37 -12.27 -51.48
C GLU A 362 1.59 -13.56 -51.20
N GLU A 363 2.14 -14.46 -50.39
CA GLU A 363 1.54 -15.77 -50.10
C GLU A 363 0.43 -15.68 -49.05
N ASP A 364 0.61 -14.82 -48.02
CA ASP A 364 -0.32 -14.72 -46.89
C ASP A 364 -0.86 -13.29 -46.63
N GLY A 365 -0.34 -12.28 -47.34
CA GLY A 365 -0.72 -10.87 -47.17
C GLY A 365 -0.15 -10.20 -45.92
N SER A 366 0.65 -10.89 -45.11
CA SER A 366 1.23 -10.35 -43.88
C SER A 366 2.28 -9.28 -44.19
N ARG A 367 2.35 -8.23 -43.35
CA ARG A 367 3.39 -7.19 -43.43
C ARG A 367 4.44 -7.43 -42.36
N VAL A 368 5.70 -7.58 -42.77
CA VAL A 368 6.82 -7.88 -41.88
C VAL A 368 7.92 -6.83 -42.08
N GLN A 369 8.43 -6.29 -40.97
CA GLN A 369 9.68 -5.52 -40.96
C GLN A 369 10.86 -6.48 -41.07
N THR A 370 11.64 -6.37 -42.14
CA THR A 370 12.81 -7.22 -42.38
C THR A 370 13.87 -6.48 -43.18
N GLN A 371 15.14 -6.87 -42.99
CA GLN A 371 16.26 -6.38 -43.81
C GLN A 371 16.43 -7.17 -45.10
N LYS A 372 15.90 -8.41 -45.14
CA LYS A 372 16.01 -9.31 -46.30
C LYS A 372 14.65 -9.87 -46.66
N TRP A 373 14.37 -9.95 -47.95
CA TRP A 373 13.16 -10.57 -48.48
C TRP A 373 13.43 -11.19 -49.84
N GLY A 374 12.58 -12.13 -50.26
CA GLY A 374 12.63 -12.69 -51.61
C GLY A 374 11.85 -11.81 -52.58
N LEU A 375 12.50 -11.20 -53.57
CA LEU A 375 11.85 -10.45 -54.66
C LEU A 375 11.52 -11.38 -55.83
N ARG A 376 10.27 -11.40 -56.26
CA ARG A 376 9.80 -12.22 -57.39
C ARG A 376 10.44 -11.76 -58.69
N VAL A 377 11.04 -12.68 -59.45
CA VAL A 377 11.69 -12.39 -60.73
C VAL A 377 11.29 -13.40 -61.80
N SER A 378 11.55 -13.09 -63.06
CA SER A 378 11.38 -14.09 -64.13
C SER A 378 12.41 -15.22 -63.99
N GLU A 379 12.04 -16.42 -64.45
CA GLU A 379 12.93 -17.60 -64.43
C GLU A 379 14.27 -17.30 -65.12
N ARG A 380 14.23 -16.53 -66.21
CA ARG A 380 15.41 -16.10 -66.95
C ARG A 380 16.38 -15.30 -66.08
N VAL A 381 15.86 -14.34 -65.29
CA VAL A 381 16.68 -13.54 -64.37
C VAL A 381 17.26 -14.42 -63.25
N TYR A 382 16.42 -15.28 -62.66
CA TYR A 382 16.84 -16.20 -61.59
C TYR A 382 17.98 -17.11 -62.05
N ARG A 383 17.80 -17.79 -63.20
CA ARG A 383 18.80 -18.73 -63.74
C ARG A 383 20.10 -18.02 -64.12
N ARG A 384 20.02 -16.79 -64.66
CA ARG A 384 21.21 -15.98 -64.96
C ARG A 384 22.04 -15.72 -63.71
N ILE A 385 21.42 -15.25 -62.62
CA ILE A 385 22.14 -14.97 -61.37
C ILE A 385 22.63 -16.26 -60.69
N ALA A 386 21.87 -17.35 -60.78
CA ALA A 386 22.30 -18.64 -60.26
C ALA A 386 23.53 -19.19 -61.00
N ALA A 387 23.58 -19.07 -62.33
CA ALA A 387 24.72 -19.48 -63.14
C ALA A 387 25.97 -18.65 -62.82
N ASP A 388 25.80 -17.32 -62.72
CA ASP A 388 26.83 -16.36 -62.34
C ASP A 388 27.48 -16.74 -60.99
N LYS A 389 26.67 -16.90 -59.94
CA LYS A 389 27.16 -17.32 -58.61
C LYS A 389 27.84 -18.70 -58.63
N SER A 390 27.44 -19.60 -59.53
CA SER A 390 27.99 -20.96 -59.57
C SER A 390 29.35 -21.03 -60.28
N ASP A 391 29.74 -19.97 -61.01
CA ASP A 391 31.01 -19.91 -61.73
C ASP A 391 32.18 -19.69 -60.78
N ASP A 392 32.14 -18.60 -60.00
CA ASP A 392 33.23 -18.19 -59.09
C ASP A 392 32.78 -17.90 -57.65
N GLY A 393 31.50 -18.13 -57.32
CA GLY A 393 30.93 -17.84 -56.00
C GLY A 393 30.49 -16.38 -55.81
N ILE A 394 30.76 -15.51 -56.79
CA ILE A 394 30.46 -14.08 -56.76
C ILE A 394 29.27 -13.81 -57.69
N ILE A 395 28.42 -12.87 -57.30
CA ILE A 395 27.39 -12.36 -58.20
C ILE A 395 27.89 -11.05 -58.80
N GLN A 396 28.02 -11.00 -60.12
CA GLN A 396 28.31 -9.82 -60.90
C GLN A 396 27.01 -9.00 -61.03
N GLY A 397 27.10 -7.68 -60.89
CA GLY A 397 25.91 -6.82 -61.05
C GLY A 397 24.81 -7.09 -60.03
N ARG A 398 25.16 -7.32 -58.76
CA ARG A 398 24.23 -7.57 -57.64
C ARG A 398 23.11 -6.53 -57.50
N ARG A 399 23.32 -5.30 -57.98
CA ARG A 399 22.29 -4.26 -57.97
C ARG A 399 21.22 -4.59 -59.01
N ILE A 400 20.00 -4.83 -58.52
CA ILE A 400 18.85 -5.19 -59.36
C ILE A 400 17.75 -4.12 -59.36
N GLY A 401 17.93 -3.05 -58.57
CA GLY A 401 17.01 -1.91 -58.57
C GLY A 401 17.55 -0.75 -57.76
N GLU A 402 16.92 0.41 -57.90
CA GLU A 402 17.27 1.61 -57.19
C GLU A 402 16.02 2.41 -56.84
N LYS A 403 15.88 2.74 -55.56
CA LYS A 403 14.92 3.72 -55.08
C LYS A 403 15.61 5.07 -55.01
N ARG A 404 15.27 5.95 -55.96
CA ARG A 404 15.75 7.34 -55.96
C ARG A 404 14.85 8.24 -55.13
N ARG A 405 15.42 9.34 -54.63
CA ARG A 405 14.64 10.40 -53.99
C ARG A 405 13.61 10.97 -54.96
N GLY A 406 12.40 11.23 -54.47
CA GLY A 406 11.30 11.81 -55.22
C GLY A 406 10.41 10.83 -55.99
N TYR A 407 10.72 9.54 -55.96
CA TYR A 407 9.88 8.46 -56.50
C TYR A 407 9.29 7.64 -55.36
N LEU A 408 8.11 7.04 -55.50
CA LEU A 408 7.50 6.20 -54.45
C LEU A 408 7.98 4.76 -54.47
N LYS A 409 8.32 4.26 -55.66
CA LYS A 409 8.74 2.88 -55.89
C LYS A 409 10.17 2.84 -56.43
N PRO A 410 10.92 1.75 -56.17
CA PRO A 410 12.21 1.53 -56.83
C PRO A 410 12.01 1.31 -58.33
N GLU A 411 12.97 1.78 -59.12
CA GLU A 411 13.14 1.37 -60.50
C GLU A 411 13.90 0.04 -60.52
N TYR A 412 13.35 -0.97 -61.17
CA TYR A 412 13.98 -2.29 -61.27
C TYR A 412 14.82 -2.39 -62.55
N LEU A 413 16.04 -2.88 -62.40
CA LEU A 413 16.98 -3.15 -63.50
C LEU A 413 16.80 -4.56 -64.08
N VAL A 414 15.87 -5.33 -63.52
CA VAL A 414 15.53 -6.69 -63.92
C VAL A 414 14.02 -6.83 -64.10
N GLU A 415 13.61 -7.85 -64.83
CA GLU A 415 12.21 -8.20 -65.03
C GLU A 415 11.63 -8.81 -63.75
N THR A 416 10.72 -8.06 -63.10
CA THR A 416 10.10 -8.41 -61.82
C THR A 416 8.67 -7.85 -61.76
N SER A 417 7.79 -8.53 -61.02
CA SER A 417 6.46 -7.99 -60.67
C SER A 417 6.51 -7.04 -59.47
N GLY A 418 7.60 -7.05 -58.69
CA GLY A 418 7.71 -6.35 -57.41
C GLY A 418 7.12 -7.10 -56.22
N ASP A 419 6.48 -8.26 -56.45
CA ASP A 419 5.96 -9.11 -55.37
C ASP A 419 7.08 -9.71 -54.54
N ALA A 420 6.78 -10.03 -53.27
CA ALA A 420 7.79 -10.45 -52.33
C ALA A 420 7.31 -11.56 -51.39
N ILE A 421 8.26 -12.35 -50.91
CA ILE A 421 8.11 -13.30 -49.79
C ILE A 421 9.02 -12.91 -48.64
N THR A 422 8.60 -13.17 -47.41
CA THR A 422 9.36 -12.80 -46.19
C THR A 422 9.93 -14.02 -45.46
N ARG A 423 9.63 -15.24 -45.92
CA ARG A 423 10.13 -16.51 -45.36
C ARG A 423 10.46 -17.47 -46.50
N TRP A 424 11.59 -18.17 -46.40
CA TRP A 424 12.05 -19.13 -47.42
C TRP A 424 12.49 -20.45 -46.81
#